data_AF-A0A329RRY8-F1
#
_entry.id   AF-A0A329RRY8-F1
#
_cell.length_a   1.000
_cell.length_b   1.000
_cell.length_c   1.000
_cell.angle_alpha   90.00
_cell.angle_beta   90.00
_cell.angle_gamma   90.00
#
_symmetry.space_group_name_H-M   'P 1'
#
loop_
_entity.id
_entity.type
_entity.pdbx_description
1 polymer ?
#
loop_
_entity_poly.entity_id
_entity_poly.type
_entity_poly.pdbx_seq_one_letter_code
_entity_poly.pdbx_strand_id
1 'polypeptide(L)'
;MPTPPHSPVARARVLESYRAGGDWMLVATHNGISPTAARRIVDSEREELLPRGGLRSACVKCTPEIVAALESYLDGNCTYTLEAVKDMIRFDFGVDISTSTISDRLIGMLYTLKQVNLNGGYFSLDVY
;
A
#
# COMPACT_ATOMS: atom_id res chain seq x y z
N MET A 1 14.40 19.52 9.50
CA MET A 1 14.79 18.14 9.13
C MET A 1 13.91 17.17 9.92
N PRO A 2 13.19 16.23 9.27
CA PRO A 2 12.47 15.17 9.98
C PRO A 2 13.48 14.28 10.73
N THR A 3 13.20 13.94 11.98
CA THR A 3 14.02 12.98 12.72
C THR A 3 13.82 11.57 12.15
N PRO A 4 14.91 10.83 11.86
CA PRO A 4 14.78 9.47 11.37
C PRO A 4 14.08 8.58 12.41
N PRO A 5 13.23 7.64 11.98
CA PRO A 5 12.57 6.72 12.89
C PRO A 5 13.60 5.91 13.68
N HIS A 6 13.33 5.66 14.96
CA HIS A 6 14.20 4.84 15.81
C HIS A 6 14.33 3.44 15.21
N SER A 7 15.56 2.90 15.21
CA SER A 7 15.83 1.55 14.72
C SER A 7 14.92 0.53 15.42
N PRO A 8 14.34 -0.45 14.70
CA PRO A 8 13.54 -1.52 15.30
C PRO A 8 14.26 -2.22 16.45
N VAL A 9 15.58 -2.40 16.33
CA VAL A 9 16.43 -3.00 17.37
C VAL A 9 16.44 -2.17 18.66
N ALA A 10 16.48 -0.84 18.54
CA ALA A 10 16.47 0.05 19.70
C ALA A 10 15.11 0.02 20.42
N ARG A 11 14.01 -0.11 19.67
CA ARG A 11 12.65 -0.28 20.22
C ARG A 11 12.51 -1.61 20.94
N ALA A 12 12.98 -2.70 20.32
CA ALA A 12 12.95 -4.04 20.90
C ALA A 12 13.67 -4.09 22.25
N ARG A 13 14.86 -3.49 22.35
CA ARG A 13 15.63 -3.41 23.60
C ARG A 13 14.89 -2.67 24.72
N VAL A 14 14.20 -1.58 24.40
CA VAL A 14 13.41 -0.82 25.37
C VAL A 14 12.22 -1.64 25.86
N LEU A 15 11.52 -2.34 24.94
CA LEU A 15 10.39 -3.20 25.28
C LEU A 15 10.81 -4.43 26.09
N GLU A 16 11.94 -5.04 25.76
CA GLU A 16 12.49 -6.18 26.51
C GLU A 16 12.84 -5.78 27.95
N SER A 17 13.50 -4.63 28.12
CA SER A 17 13.78 -4.09 29.46
C SER A 17 12.50 -3.77 30.24
N TYR A 18 11.48 -3.21 29.58
CA TYR A 18 10.18 -2.93 30.19
C TYR A 18 9.47 -4.22 30.65
N ARG A 19 9.44 -5.25 29.81
CA ARG A 19 8.84 -6.57 30.12
C ARG A 19 9.57 -7.28 31.25
N ALA A 20 10.90 -7.14 31.32
CA ALA A 20 11.73 -7.67 32.40
C ALA A 20 11.62 -6.86 33.72
N GLY A 21 10.85 -5.77 33.76
CA GLY A 21 10.74 -4.90 34.93
C GLY A 21 12.00 -4.06 35.21
N GLY A 22 12.90 -3.94 34.23
CA GLY A 22 14.15 -3.20 34.33
C GLY A 22 14.02 -1.70 34.03
N ASP A 23 15.15 -1.00 34.08
CA ASP A 23 15.21 0.43 33.75
C ASP A 23 15.28 0.65 32.24
N TRP A 24 14.11 0.66 31.61
CA TRP A 24 13.94 0.89 30.17
C TRP A 24 14.24 2.35 29.76
N MET A 25 14.22 3.32 30.69
CA MET A 25 14.60 4.70 30.41
C MET A 25 16.11 4.85 30.23
N LEU A 26 16.91 4.13 31.03
CA LEU A 26 18.35 4.05 30.84
C LEU A 26 18.70 3.41 29.49
N VAL A 27 18.00 2.30 29.14
CA VAL A 27 18.16 1.65 27.83
C VAL A 27 17.80 2.60 26.68
N ALA A 28 16.71 3.36 26.79
CA ALA A 28 16.34 4.36 25.78
C ALA A 28 17.43 5.43 25.59
N THR A 29 18.01 5.93 26.68
CA THR A 29 19.07 6.94 26.66
C THR A 29 20.31 6.42 25.93
N HIS A 30 20.75 5.20 26.22
CA HIS A 30 21.88 4.56 25.54
C HIS A 30 21.63 4.28 24.05
N ASN A 31 20.37 4.14 23.63
CA ASN A 31 20.01 3.93 22.23
C ASN A 31 19.60 5.24 21.51
N GLY A 32 19.83 6.41 22.13
CA GLY A 32 19.51 7.71 21.53
C GLY A 32 18.01 7.97 21.35
N ILE A 33 17.16 7.28 22.11
CA ILE A 33 15.71 7.46 22.11
C ILE A 33 15.37 8.53 23.16
N SER A 34 14.62 9.55 22.77
CA SER A 34 14.18 10.57 23.72
C SER A 34 13.23 9.99 24.77
N PRO A 35 13.17 10.55 26.00
CA PRO A 35 12.25 10.05 27.03
C PRO A 35 10.78 10.03 26.59
N THR A 36 10.37 11.02 25.80
CA THR A 36 9.02 11.11 25.23
C THR A 36 8.75 10.02 24.20
N ALA A 37 9.73 9.66 23.37
CA ALA A 37 9.62 8.56 22.43
C ALA A 37 9.65 7.19 23.14
N ALA A 38 10.48 7.05 24.18
CA ALA A 38 10.55 5.84 25.01
C ALA A 38 9.20 5.55 25.68
N ARG A 39 8.58 6.56 26.30
CA ARG A 39 7.24 6.43 26.89
C ARG A 39 6.19 6.02 25.84
N ARG A 40 6.19 6.65 24.66
CA ARG A 40 5.30 6.24 23.56
C ARG A 40 5.52 4.82 23.08
N ILE A 41 6.77 4.33 23.07
CA ILE A 41 7.09 2.93 22.72
C ILE A 41 6.46 1.98 23.73
N VAL A 42 6.69 2.23 25.02
CA VAL A 42 6.14 1.43 26.12
C VAL A 42 4.62 1.48 26.15
N ASP A 43 4.01 2.67 26.10
CA ASP A 43 2.54 2.84 26.11
C ASP A 43 1.87 2.13 24.93
N SER A 44 2.55 2.08 23.78
CA SER A 44 2.04 1.36 22.61
C SER A 44 2.22 -0.16 22.69
N GLU A 45 3.18 -0.63 23.49
CA GLU A 45 3.72 -2.01 23.55
C GLU A 45 4.09 -2.64 22.20
N ARG A 46 4.08 -1.87 21.09
CA ARG A 46 4.34 -2.38 19.74
C ARG A 46 5.81 -2.27 19.40
N GLU A 47 6.40 -3.40 19.03
CA GLU A 47 7.77 -3.47 18.52
C GLU A 47 7.87 -2.80 17.14
N GLU A 48 6.85 -3.02 16.30
CA GLU A 48 6.82 -2.54 14.92
C GLU A 48 6.40 -1.08 14.78
N LEU A 49 7.00 -0.41 13.80
CA LEU A 49 6.56 0.90 13.34
C LEU A 49 5.36 0.73 12.40
N LEU A 50 4.21 1.27 12.79
CA LEU A 50 3.08 1.36 11.88
C LEU A 50 3.46 2.22 10.66
N PRO A 51 3.02 1.82 9.45
CA PRO A 51 3.19 2.66 8.28
C PRO A 51 2.53 4.02 8.54
N ARG A 52 3.24 5.10 8.19
CA ARG A 52 2.69 6.45 8.32
C ARG A 52 1.86 6.77 7.09
N GLY A 53 0.62 7.20 7.33
CA GLY A 53 -0.33 7.51 6.27
C GLY A 53 -0.97 6.24 5.70
N GLY A 54 -1.87 6.44 4.74
CA GLY A 54 -2.62 5.36 4.13
C GLY A 54 -3.84 5.89 3.40
N LEU A 55 -4.29 5.14 2.40
CA LEU A 55 -5.51 5.45 1.69
C LEU A 55 -6.69 5.17 2.61
N ARG A 56 -7.52 6.18 2.86
CA ARG A 56 -8.77 6.00 3.61
C ARG A 56 -9.79 5.34 2.70
N SER A 57 -10.43 4.26 3.15
CA SER A 57 -11.45 3.56 2.37
C SER A 57 -12.57 4.48 1.86
N ALA A 58 -12.97 5.47 2.66
CA ALA A 58 -13.97 6.48 2.28
C ALA A 58 -13.52 7.44 1.16
N CYS A 59 -12.22 7.49 0.84
CA CYS A 59 -11.65 8.31 -0.24
C CYS A 59 -11.47 7.50 -1.54
N VAL A 60 -11.73 6.18 -1.51
CA VAL A 60 -11.57 5.29 -2.67
C VAL A 60 -12.80 5.42 -3.57
N LYS A 61 -12.64 6.11 -4.70
CA LYS A 61 -13.68 6.22 -5.73
C LYS A 61 -13.70 5.03 -6.71
N CYS A 62 -12.53 4.48 -7.02
CA CYS A 62 -12.42 3.29 -7.87
C CYS A 62 -12.31 2.05 -6.98
N THR A 63 -13.45 1.44 -6.67
CA THR A 63 -13.49 0.14 -5.98
C THR A 63 -13.08 -0.98 -6.94
N PRO A 64 -12.64 -2.14 -6.45
CA PRO A 64 -12.29 -3.27 -7.32
C PRO A 64 -13.44 -3.71 -8.23
N GLU A 65 -14.68 -3.55 -7.81
CA GLU A 65 -15.88 -3.86 -8.63
C GLU A 65 -15.97 -2.95 -9.85
N ILE A 66 -15.72 -1.64 -9.68
CA ILE A 66 -15.70 -0.67 -10.79
C ILE A 66 -14.57 -1.00 -11.77
N VAL A 67 -13.44 -1.51 -11.28
CA VAL A 67 -12.31 -1.92 -12.13
C VAL A 67 -12.66 -3.17 -12.93
N ALA A 68 -13.31 -4.16 -12.32
CA ALA A 68 -13.77 -5.35 -13.04
C ALA A 68 -14.81 -5.00 -14.12
N ALA A 69 -15.70 -4.04 -13.85
CA ALA A 69 -16.63 -3.52 -14.85
C ALA A 69 -15.90 -2.81 -15.99
N LEU A 70 -14.89 -1.99 -15.67
CA LEU A 70 -14.04 -1.32 -16.64
C LEU A 70 -13.32 -2.32 -17.57
N GLU A 71 -12.80 -3.42 -17.01
CA GLU A 71 -12.24 -4.55 -17.77
C GLU A 71 -13.28 -5.15 -18.71
N SER A 72 -14.47 -5.45 -18.19
CA SER A 72 -15.55 -6.05 -18.98
C SER A 72 -16.03 -5.15 -20.12
N TYR A 73 -16.12 -3.83 -19.93
CA TYR A 73 -16.53 -2.91 -20.99
C TYR A 73 -15.50 -2.86 -22.12
N LEU A 74 -14.21 -2.86 -21.77
CA LEU A 74 -13.13 -2.78 -22.75
C LEU A 74 -12.86 -4.11 -23.47
N ASP A 75 -13.10 -5.24 -22.80
CA ASP A 75 -13.08 -6.56 -23.42
C ASP A 75 -14.19 -6.69 -24.47
N GLY A 76 -15.39 -6.17 -24.15
CA GLY A 76 -16.50 -6.11 -25.09
C GLY A 76 -16.30 -5.13 -26.24
N ASN A 77 -15.71 -3.96 -25.98
CA ASN A 77 -15.35 -2.98 -27.00
C ASN A 77 -14.25 -2.01 -26.54
N CYS A 78 -13.06 -2.15 -27.12
CA CYS A 78 -11.90 -1.32 -26.78
C CYS A 78 -11.91 0.08 -27.42
N THR A 79 -12.89 0.41 -28.27
CA THR A 79 -12.98 1.74 -28.91
C THR A 79 -13.77 2.76 -28.09
N TYR A 80 -14.22 2.39 -26.89
CA TYR A 80 -14.91 3.34 -26.02
C TYR A 80 -14.00 4.49 -25.62
N THR A 81 -14.54 5.71 -25.69
CA THR A 81 -13.85 6.90 -25.21
C THR A 81 -13.90 6.95 -23.68
N LEU A 82 -12.95 7.65 -23.06
CA LEU A 82 -12.93 7.82 -21.59
C LEU A 82 -14.20 8.49 -21.06
N GLU A 83 -14.81 9.41 -21.82
CA GLU A 83 -16.09 10.03 -21.45
C GLU A 83 -17.25 9.02 -21.51
N ALA A 84 -17.29 8.16 -22.53
CA ALA A 84 -18.31 7.10 -22.60
C ALA A 84 -18.18 6.13 -21.41
N VAL A 85 -16.94 5.74 -21.07
CA VAL A 85 -16.66 4.89 -19.90
C VAL A 85 -17.08 5.56 -18.59
N LYS A 86 -16.82 6.87 -18.45
CA LYS A 86 -17.26 7.64 -17.30
C LYS A 86 -18.78 7.63 -17.16
N ASP A 87 -19.51 7.84 -18.25
CA ASP A 87 -20.97 7.83 -18.25
C ASP A 87 -21.53 6.44 -17.91
N MET A 88 -20.92 5.37 -18.41
CA MET A 88 -21.29 3.98 -18.07
C MET A 88 -21.08 3.69 -16.58
N ILE A 89 -19.93 4.07 -16.01
CA ILE A 89 -19.66 3.89 -14.57
C ILE A 89 -20.65 4.70 -13.72
N ARG A 90 -20.95 5.94 -14.14
CA ARG A 90 -21.93 6.78 -13.45
C ARG A 90 -23.33 6.15 -13.49
N PHE A 91 -23.71 5.53 -14.61
CA PHE A 91 -24.99 4.85 -14.76
C PHE A 91 -25.09 3.59 -13.89
N ASP A 92 -24.06 2.74 -13.90
CA ASP A 92 -24.10 1.44 -13.22
C ASP A 92 -23.82 1.53 -11.71
N PHE A 93 -22.94 2.43 -11.28
CA PHE A 93 -22.48 2.51 -9.88
C PHE A 93 -22.88 3.81 -9.17
N GLY A 94 -23.41 4.81 -9.89
CA GLY A 94 -23.73 6.12 -9.31
C GLY A 94 -22.51 6.93 -8.88
N VAL A 95 -21.29 6.51 -9.24
CA VAL A 95 -20.04 7.15 -8.85
C VAL A 95 -19.56 8.08 -9.96
N ASP A 96 -19.30 9.34 -9.61
CA ASP A 96 -18.64 10.28 -10.53
C ASP A 96 -17.11 10.20 -10.39
N ILE A 97 -16.48 9.74 -11.47
CA ILE A 97 -15.04 9.53 -11.58
C ILE A 97 -14.52 10.42 -12.71
N SER A 98 -13.38 11.07 -12.52
CA SER A 98 -12.78 11.86 -13.59
C SER A 98 -12.16 10.95 -14.67
N THR A 99 -12.15 11.42 -15.90
CA THR A 99 -11.48 10.73 -17.01
C THR A 99 -9.99 10.51 -16.76
N SER A 100 -9.33 11.39 -16.00
CA SER A 100 -7.96 11.19 -15.52
C SER A 100 -7.81 9.96 -14.63
N THR A 101 -8.72 9.74 -13.67
CA THR A 101 -8.67 8.57 -12.79
C THR A 101 -8.94 7.27 -13.56
N ILE A 102 -9.84 7.31 -14.55
CA ILE A 102 -10.08 6.17 -15.46
C ILE A 102 -8.81 5.88 -16.25
N SER A 103 -8.19 6.90 -16.85
CA SER A 103 -6.92 6.78 -17.58
C SER A 103 -5.81 6.19 -16.71
N ASP A 104 -5.60 6.73 -15.51
CA ASP A 104 -4.59 6.23 -14.56
C ASP A 104 -4.82 4.76 -14.23
N ARG A 105 -6.09 4.36 -14.08
CA ARG A 105 -6.43 2.97 -13.79
C ARG A 105 -6.14 2.05 -14.98
N LEU A 106 -6.49 2.47 -16.19
CA LEU A 106 -6.21 1.72 -17.41
C LEU A 106 -4.71 1.54 -17.65
N ILE A 107 -3.92 2.58 -17.39
CA ILE A 107 -2.45 2.50 -17.43
C ILE A 107 -1.94 1.47 -16.41
N GLY A 108 -2.48 1.51 -15.18
CA GLY A 108 -2.15 0.53 -14.14
C GLY A 108 -2.43 -0.90 -14.58
N MET A 109 -3.62 -1.16 -15.14
CA MET A 109 -4.01 -2.47 -15.66
C MET A 109 -3.11 -2.93 -16.81
N LEU A 110 -2.80 -2.05 -17.77
CA LEU A 110 -1.88 -2.34 -18.88
C LEU A 110 -0.49 -2.72 -18.36
N TYR A 111 0.00 -2.04 -17.33
CA TYR A 111 1.28 -2.37 -16.70
C TYR A 111 1.25 -3.72 -15.97
N THR A 112 0.15 -4.06 -15.30
CA THR A 112 -0.05 -5.38 -14.67
C THR A 112 -0.05 -6.51 -15.70
N LEU A 113 -0.71 -6.33 -16.86
CA LEU A 113 -0.67 -7.31 -17.95
C LEU A 113 0.72 -7.41 -18.61
N LYS A 114 1.44 -6.30 -18.69
CA LYS A 114 2.79 -6.22 -19.28
C LYS A 114 3.90 -6.68 -18.32
N GLN A 115 3.59 -7.18 -17.12
CA GLN A 115 4.60 -7.85 -16.27
C GLN A 115 5.13 -9.08 -17.02
N VAL A 116 6.20 -8.88 -17.77
CA VAL A 116 7.01 -9.92 -18.39
C VAL A 116 7.69 -10.70 -17.28
N ASN A 117 7.52 -12.03 -17.30
CA ASN A 117 8.26 -12.96 -16.45
C ASN A 117 9.76 -12.59 -16.44
N LEU A 118 10.25 -12.03 -15.33
CA LEU A 118 11.68 -11.84 -15.08
C LEU A 118 12.44 -13.17 -14.86
N ASN A 119 11.78 -14.31 -15.12
CA ASN A 119 12.38 -15.63 -15.20
C ASN A 119 12.30 -16.15 -16.65
N GLY A 120 12.85 -15.39 -17.60
CA GLY A 120 13.19 -15.90 -18.93
C GLY A 120 14.40 -16.82 -18.85
N GLY A 121 14.26 -17.94 -18.15
CA GLY A 121 15.23 -19.03 -18.05
C GLY A 121 14.56 -20.33 -18.50
N TYR A 122 14.84 -20.71 -19.75
CA TYR A 122 14.69 -22.02 -20.39
C TYR A 122 13.71 -23.02 -19.79
N PHE A 123 12.62 -23.31 -20.51
CA PHE A 123 12.20 -24.70 -20.71
C PHE A 123 11.77 -24.87 -22.17
N SER A 124 12.74 -25.28 -23.01
CA SER A 124 12.44 -25.96 -24.26
C SER A 124 11.70 -27.24 -23.90
N LEU A 125 10.45 -27.36 -24.33
CA LEU A 125 9.79 -28.64 -24.50
C LEU A 125 9.63 -28.85 -26.01
N ASP A 126 10.77 -29.09 -26.65
CA ASP A 126 10.82 -30.07 -27.72
C ASP A 126 11.01 -31.42 -27.04
N VAL A 127 9.98 -32.26 -27.03
CA VAL A 127 10.03 -33.67 -27.47
C VAL A 127 8.58 -34.10 -27.72
N TYR A 128 8.41 -34.70 -28.91
CA TYR A 128 7.24 -35.40 -29.46
C TYR A 128 6.38 -36.19 -28.47
#